data_AF-A0A4U2E5B4-F1
#
_entry.id   AF-A0A4U2E5B4-F1
#
_cell.length_a   1.000
_cell.length_b   1.000
_cell.length_c   1.000
_cell.angle_alpha   90.00
_cell.angle_beta   90.00
_cell.angle_gamma   90.00
#
_symmetry.space_group_name_H-M   'P 1'
#
loop_
_entity.id
_entity.type
_entity.pdbx_description
1 polymer ?
#
loop_
_entity_poly.entity_id
_entity_poly.type
_entity_poly.pdbx_seq_one_letter_code
_entity_poly.pdbx_strand_id
1 'polypeptide(L)'
;MDSYPYWHPILSIPAPLDLDGRCLSVLYRGIDHTRHFVRGFVTCPYGEDSANQLIEYANGLPGLNAFKLDSPLYSDHACPVVVEAINVELEGDGTIRGQDAIRWFLEEQTKLAKYAQVAETWWNMRTDILGKPHGSRSSTFVSPHTGGHMKKILEALNQSGVYGPIKESSLDMLSDK
;
A
#
# COMPACT_ATOMS: atom_id res chain seq x y z
N MET A 1 -10.43 -5.65 2.49
CA MET A 1 -9.53 -4.71 1.81
C MET A 1 -8.92 -5.44 0.64
N ASP A 2 -8.86 -4.79 -0.51
CA ASP A 2 -8.57 -5.47 -1.78
C ASP A 2 -7.14 -5.15 -2.26
N SER A 3 -6.64 -3.94 -1.97
CA SER A 3 -5.26 -3.56 -2.25
C SER A 3 -4.76 -2.51 -1.26
N TYR A 4 -3.46 -2.53 -0.96
CA TYR A 4 -2.81 -1.46 -0.20
C TYR A 4 -2.53 -0.24 -1.08
N PRO A 5 -2.42 0.96 -0.48
CA PRO A 5 -1.79 2.08 -1.17
C PRO A 5 -0.29 1.83 -1.37
N TYR A 6 0.30 2.38 -2.43
CA TYR A 6 1.71 2.08 -2.79
C TYR A 6 2.74 2.51 -1.74
N TRP A 7 2.37 3.46 -0.87
CA TRP A 7 3.21 3.96 0.23
C TRP A 7 3.11 3.11 1.49
N HIS A 8 2.20 2.15 1.53
CA HIS A 8 2.01 1.29 2.68
C HIS A 8 3.26 0.45 2.97
N PRO A 9 3.67 0.28 4.24
CA PRO A 9 4.86 -0.51 4.62
C PRO A 9 4.88 -1.93 4.04
N ILE A 10 3.73 -2.58 3.89
CA ILE A 10 3.64 -3.92 3.28
C ILE A 10 4.11 -3.95 1.83
N LEU A 11 3.95 -2.85 1.08
CA LEU A 11 4.39 -2.74 -0.32
C LEU A 11 5.72 -1.99 -0.48
N SER A 12 6.16 -1.25 0.53
CA SER A 12 7.41 -0.48 0.50
C SER A 12 8.55 -1.14 1.26
N ILE A 13 8.29 -2.23 1.99
CA ILE A 13 9.28 -3.08 2.67
C ILE A 13 9.18 -4.52 2.13
N PRO A 14 10.22 -5.04 1.46
CA PRO A 14 11.43 -4.32 1.05
C PRO A 14 11.12 -3.27 -0.03
N ALA A 15 11.99 -2.28 -0.19
CA ALA A 15 11.81 -1.29 -1.25
C ALA A 15 11.84 -1.98 -2.62
N PRO A 16 10.76 -1.88 -3.42
CA PRO A 16 10.71 -2.53 -4.71
C PRO A 16 11.76 -1.92 -5.66
N LEU A 17 12.34 -2.75 -6.51
CA LEU A 17 13.41 -2.33 -7.45
C LEU A 17 12.87 -1.40 -8.56
N ASP A 18 11.58 -1.53 -8.89
CA ASP A 18 10.87 -0.74 -9.89
C ASP A 18 9.41 -0.48 -9.45
N LEU A 19 8.66 0.28 -10.27
CA LEU A 19 7.25 0.60 -9.99
C LEU A 19 6.32 -0.61 -10.16
N ASP A 20 6.67 -1.52 -11.07
CA ASP A 20 5.88 -2.71 -11.40
C ASP A 20 5.97 -3.79 -10.31
N GLY A 21 7.02 -3.76 -9.49
CA GLY A 21 7.24 -4.67 -8.35
C GLY A 21 6.34 -4.41 -7.14
N ARG A 22 5.45 -3.42 -7.16
CA ARG A 22 4.53 -3.09 -6.05
C ARG A 22 3.30 -3.99 -5.98
N CYS A 23 3.49 -5.28 -6.26
CA CYS A 23 2.45 -6.28 -6.20
C CYS A 23 2.74 -7.24 -5.04
N LEU A 24 1.73 -7.52 -4.20
CA LEU A 24 1.92 -8.37 -3.03
C LEU A 24 2.44 -9.77 -3.39
N SER A 25 1.95 -10.37 -4.47
CA SER A 25 2.40 -11.70 -4.93
C SER A 25 3.81 -11.70 -5.52
N VAL A 26 4.33 -10.54 -5.93
CA VAL A 26 5.71 -10.38 -6.39
C VAL A 26 6.65 -10.25 -5.19
N LEU A 27 6.24 -9.48 -4.18
CA LEU A 27 7.03 -9.24 -2.97
C LEU A 27 7.07 -10.45 -2.04
N TYR A 28 5.95 -11.16 -1.88
CA TYR A 28 5.82 -12.28 -0.96
C TYR A 28 5.50 -13.56 -1.74
N ARG A 29 6.53 -14.38 -1.96
CA ARG A 29 6.38 -15.67 -2.65
C ARG A 29 5.61 -16.66 -1.79
N GLY A 30 4.78 -17.48 -2.44
CA GLY A 30 4.03 -18.54 -1.77
C GLY A 30 2.78 -18.05 -1.03
N ILE A 31 2.41 -16.77 -1.15
CA ILE A 31 1.10 -16.32 -0.65
C ILE A 31 -0.03 -16.99 -1.46
N ASP A 32 -1.10 -17.35 -0.76
CA ASP A 32 -2.28 -17.96 -1.33
C ASP A 32 -3.50 -17.67 -0.43
N HIS A 33 -4.68 -17.53 -1.03
CA HIS A 33 -5.92 -17.20 -0.32
C HIS A 33 -5.78 -16.03 0.69
N THR A 34 -5.13 -14.95 0.22
CA THR A 34 -4.74 -13.82 1.07
C THR A 34 -5.89 -12.89 1.43
N ARG A 35 -5.93 -12.44 2.69
CA ARG A 35 -6.81 -11.38 3.19
C ARG A 35 -5.99 -10.25 3.80
N HIS A 36 -6.29 -9.02 3.38
CA HIS A 36 -5.62 -7.81 3.84
C HIS A 36 -6.38 -7.15 5.01
N PHE A 37 -5.63 -6.60 5.95
CA PHE A 37 -6.07 -5.73 7.05
C PHE A 37 -5.12 -4.53 7.19
N VAL A 38 -5.45 -3.54 8.03
CA VAL A 38 -4.78 -2.22 8.01
C VAL A 38 -3.26 -2.33 8.21
N ARG A 39 -2.80 -3.23 9.08
CA ARG A 39 -1.38 -3.38 9.42
C ARG A 39 -0.67 -4.48 8.64
N GLY A 40 -1.36 -5.24 7.80
CA GLY A 40 -0.79 -6.49 7.31
C GLY A 40 -1.80 -7.42 6.68
N PHE A 41 -1.35 -8.60 6.31
CA PHE A 41 -2.20 -9.60 5.68
C PHE A 41 -2.06 -10.95 6.37
N VAL A 42 -3.09 -11.78 6.18
CA VAL A 42 -3.04 -13.21 6.48
C VAL A 42 -3.14 -13.97 5.18
N THR A 43 -2.32 -15.00 5.04
CA THR A 43 -2.25 -15.87 3.85
C THR A 43 -2.27 -17.33 4.30
N CYS A 44 -2.72 -18.22 3.43
CA CYS A 44 -2.90 -19.65 3.70
C CYS A 44 -2.10 -20.50 2.70
N PRO A 45 -0.76 -20.49 2.75
CA PRO A 45 0.05 -21.40 1.94
C PRO A 45 -0.24 -22.86 2.28
N TYR A 46 -0.04 -23.75 1.30
CA TYR A 46 -0.07 -25.20 1.51
C TYR A 46 1.34 -25.71 1.81
N GLY A 47 1.52 -26.27 3.00
CA GLY A 47 2.79 -26.88 3.42
C GLY A 47 3.60 -26.01 4.38
N GLU A 48 4.21 -26.68 5.36
CA GLU A 48 5.04 -26.07 6.41
C GLU A 48 6.26 -25.34 5.82
N ASP A 49 6.91 -25.90 4.80
CA ASP A 49 8.11 -25.29 4.21
C ASP A 49 7.82 -23.93 3.58
N SER A 50 6.70 -23.80 2.84
CA SER A 50 6.29 -22.52 2.25
C SER A 50 5.91 -21.49 3.32
N ALA A 51 5.23 -21.92 4.38
CA ALA A 51 4.91 -21.04 5.51
C ALA A 51 6.18 -20.55 6.22
N ASN A 52 7.12 -21.45 6.52
CA ASN A 52 8.37 -21.13 7.21
C ASN A 52 9.28 -20.22 6.38
N GLN A 53 9.38 -20.44 5.06
CA GLN A 53 10.12 -19.55 4.16
C GLN A 53 9.55 -18.13 4.15
N LEU A 54 8.21 -18.00 4.11
CA LEU A 54 7.55 -16.70 4.16
C LEU A 54 7.82 -15.99 5.50
N ILE A 55 7.74 -16.73 6.61
CA ILE A 55 8.02 -16.21 7.95
C ILE A 55 9.47 -15.74 8.06
N GLU A 56 10.44 -16.56 7.65
CA GLU A 56 11.86 -16.24 7.70
C GLU A 56 12.17 -15.00 6.84
N TYR A 57 11.62 -14.96 5.62
CA TYR A 57 11.78 -13.81 4.72
C TYR A 57 11.24 -12.52 5.34
N ALA A 58 9.99 -12.54 5.84
CA ALA A 58 9.36 -11.35 6.41
C ALA A 58 10.03 -10.90 7.71
N ASN A 59 10.42 -11.82 8.59
CA ASN A 59 11.13 -11.49 9.84
C ASN A 59 12.57 -11.00 9.60
N GLY A 60 13.16 -11.32 8.44
CA GLY A 60 14.44 -10.75 8.00
C GLY A 60 14.36 -9.28 7.59
N LEU A 61 13.15 -8.71 7.44
CA LEU A 61 12.93 -7.35 6.98
C LEU A 61 12.62 -6.40 8.15
N PRO A 62 13.44 -5.35 8.39
CA PRO A 62 13.18 -4.39 9.44
C PRO A 62 11.80 -3.72 9.29
N GLY A 63 11.00 -3.75 10.35
CA GLY A 63 9.67 -3.14 10.37
C GLY A 63 8.53 -4.08 9.99
N LEU A 64 8.83 -5.35 9.67
CA LEU A 64 7.85 -6.41 9.52
C LEU A 64 8.00 -7.46 10.63
N ASN A 65 6.91 -8.16 10.89
CA ASN A 65 6.84 -9.35 11.74
C ASN A 65 5.93 -10.38 11.07
N ALA A 66 6.27 -11.64 11.20
CA ALA A 66 5.49 -12.73 10.66
C ALA A 66 5.46 -13.94 11.60
N PHE A 67 4.29 -14.56 11.70
CA PHE A 67 4.07 -15.72 12.54
C PHE A 67 2.95 -16.61 11.99
N LYS A 68 3.01 -17.89 12.33
CA LYS A 68 1.99 -18.88 11.98
C LYS A 68 0.82 -18.81 12.98
N LEU A 69 -0.39 -19.05 12.52
CA LEU A 69 -1.55 -19.25 13.39
C LEU A 69 -1.66 -20.72 13.81
N ASP A 70 -2.15 -20.94 15.03
CA ASP A 70 -2.29 -22.30 15.59
C ASP A 70 -3.41 -23.12 14.95
N SER A 71 -4.32 -22.48 14.23
CA SER A 71 -5.47 -23.12 13.61
C SER A 71 -5.53 -22.86 12.11
N PRO A 72 -5.92 -23.85 11.29
CA PRO A 72 -6.17 -23.63 9.87
C PRO A 72 -7.34 -22.66 9.68
N LEU A 73 -7.29 -21.86 8.62
CA LEU A 73 -8.36 -20.94 8.26
C LEU A 73 -9.10 -21.39 6.99
N TYR A 74 -8.39 -21.52 5.87
CA TYR A 74 -9.01 -21.83 4.57
C TYR A 74 -9.24 -23.34 4.33
N SER A 75 -8.32 -24.18 4.81
CA SER A 75 -8.33 -25.63 4.63
C SER A 75 -7.53 -26.31 5.75
N ASP A 76 -7.86 -27.56 6.09
CA ASP A 76 -7.15 -28.36 7.09
C ASP A 76 -5.66 -28.60 6.75
N HIS A 77 -5.29 -28.41 5.47
CA HIS A 77 -3.91 -28.53 4.99
C HIS A 77 -3.22 -27.18 4.78
N ALA A 78 -3.90 -26.07 5.07
CA ALA A 78 -3.28 -24.75 5.02
C ALA A 78 -2.46 -24.50 6.29
N CYS A 79 -1.38 -23.76 6.14
CA CYS A 79 -0.54 -23.27 7.24
C CYS A 79 -0.67 -21.74 7.30
N PRO A 80 -1.69 -21.17 7.97
CA PRO A 80 -1.94 -19.74 7.88
C PRO A 80 -0.80 -18.93 8.51
N VAL A 81 -0.31 -17.94 7.77
CA VAL A 81 0.74 -17.01 8.19
C VAL A 81 0.19 -15.61 8.19
N VAL A 82 0.42 -14.89 9.29
CA VAL A 82 0.20 -13.45 9.40
C VAL A 82 1.52 -12.75 9.11
N VAL A 83 1.48 -11.72 8.28
CA VAL A 83 2.58 -10.77 8.06
C VAL A 83 2.06 -9.37 8.38
N GLU A 84 2.71 -8.69 9.30
CA GLU A 84 2.30 -7.37 9.78
C GLU A 84 3.46 -6.37 9.83
N ALA A 85 3.14 -5.11 9.57
CA ALA A 85 4.03 -3.98 9.80
C ALA A 85 3.93 -3.54 11.26
N ILE A 86 5.05 -3.62 11.98
CA ILE A 86 5.09 -3.41 13.43
C ILE A 86 5.19 -1.93 13.83
N ASN A 87 5.66 -1.07 12.92
CA ASN A 87 5.82 0.36 13.15
C ASN A 87 4.66 1.18 12.57
N VAL A 88 3.43 0.65 12.67
CA VAL A 88 2.21 1.32 12.21
C VAL A 88 1.32 1.64 13.41
N GLU A 89 1.21 2.93 13.70
CA GLU A 89 0.29 3.47 14.70
C GLU A 89 -1.07 3.77 14.07
N LEU A 90 -2.15 3.48 14.80
CA LEU A 90 -3.52 3.69 14.34
C LEU A 90 -4.18 4.83 15.13
N GLU A 91 -5.01 5.61 14.45
CA GLU A 91 -5.90 6.58 15.06
C GLU A 91 -7.09 5.89 15.76
N GLY A 92 -7.87 6.64 16.53
CA GLY A 92 -9.06 6.12 17.22
C GLY A 92 -10.17 5.59 16.29
N ASP A 93 -10.12 5.92 14.99
CA ASP A 93 -11.02 5.40 13.96
C ASP A 93 -10.49 4.14 13.26
N GLY A 94 -9.31 3.64 13.66
CA GLY A 94 -8.66 2.47 13.10
C GLY A 94 -7.87 2.72 11.81
N THR A 95 -7.83 3.96 11.30
CA THR A 95 -6.96 4.33 10.17
C THR A 95 -5.51 4.54 10.62
N ILE A 96 -4.56 4.54 9.68
CA ILE A 96 -3.15 4.80 9.99
C ILE A 96 -3.00 6.24 10.45
N ARG A 97 -2.14 6.46 11.46
CA ARG A 97 -1.82 7.78 11.99
C ARG A 97 -1.51 8.74 10.84
N GLY A 98 -2.25 9.85 10.78
CA GLY A 98 -2.26 10.72 9.61
C GLY A 98 -0.87 11.29 9.28
N GLN A 99 -0.07 11.57 10.30
CA GLN A 99 1.30 12.04 10.17
C GLN A 99 2.20 11.02 9.45
N ASP A 100 2.14 9.74 9.82
CA ASP A 100 2.98 8.71 9.21
C ASP A 100 2.53 8.42 7.78
N ALA A 101 1.22 8.35 7.54
CA ALA A 101 0.66 8.14 6.21
C ALA A 101 1.10 9.26 5.24
N ILE A 102 1.03 10.53 5.66
CA ILE A 102 1.49 11.67 4.86
C ILE A 102 3.00 11.61 4.63
N ARG A 103 3.80 11.27 5.65
CA ARG A 103 5.26 11.14 5.52
C ARG A 103 5.61 10.08 4.48
N TRP A 104 5.10 8.86 4.62
CA TRP A 104 5.37 7.76 3.69
C TRP A 104 4.88 8.06 2.27
N PHE A 105 3.70 8.68 2.15
CA PHE A 105 3.20 9.16 0.87
C PHE A 105 4.18 10.14 0.20
N LEU A 106 4.69 11.14 0.93
CA LEU A 106 5.62 12.14 0.40
C LEU A 106 6.99 11.53 0.03
N GLU A 107 7.50 10.61 0.84
CA GLU A 107 8.73 9.87 0.55
C GLU A 107 8.60 9.11 -0.78
N GLU A 108 7.49 8.43 -0.99
CA GLU A 108 7.23 7.72 -2.24
C GLU A 108 7.02 8.67 -3.41
N GLN A 109 6.25 9.75 -3.25
CA GLN A 109 6.09 10.77 -4.29
C GLN A 109 7.42 11.32 -4.79
N THR A 110 8.38 11.50 -3.87
CA THR A 110 9.74 11.94 -4.20
C THR A 110 10.49 10.89 -5.01
N LYS A 111 10.35 9.60 -4.68
CA LYS A 111 10.95 8.50 -5.47
C LYS A 111 10.36 8.43 -6.89
N LEU A 112 9.04 8.57 -7.01
CA LEU A 112 8.35 8.54 -8.31
C LEU A 112 8.76 9.71 -9.21
N ALA A 113 8.98 10.90 -8.63
CA ALA A 113 9.34 12.11 -9.37
C ALA A 113 10.59 11.95 -10.23
N LYS A 114 11.56 11.15 -9.77
CA LYS A 114 12.79 10.87 -10.50
C LYS A 114 12.56 10.24 -11.89
N TYR A 115 11.45 9.51 -12.06
CA TYR A 115 11.15 8.72 -13.26
C TYR A 115 9.93 9.24 -14.02
N ALA A 116 9.21 10.22 -13.47
CA ALA A 116 8.00 10.74 -14.05
C ALA A 116 8.28 11.58 -15.30
N GLN A 117 7.44 11.41 -16.31
CA GLN A 117 7.43 12.24 -17.52
C GLN A 117 6.18 13.10 -17.62
N VAL A 118 5.13 12.75 -16.89
CA VAL A 118 3.85 13.46 -16.86
C VAL A 118 3.29 13.50 -15.43
N ALA A 119 2.53 14.55 -15.14
CA ALA A 119 1.71 14.67 -13.94
C ALA A 119 0.34 14.00 -14.16
N GLU A 120 -0.11 13.22 -13.18
CA GLU A 120 -1.42 12.57 -13.16
C GLU A 120 -2.36 13.27 -12.16
N THR A 121 -3.66 13.27 -12.43
CA THR A 121 -4.63 13.90 -11.52
C THR A 121 -4.93 13.03 -10.30
N TRP A 122 -5.47 13.65 -9.25
CA TRP A 122 -6.00 12.93 -8.07
C TRP A 122 -6.97 11.81 -8.47
N TRP A 123 -7.83 12.03 -9.46
CA TRP A 123 -8.85 11.06 -9.83
C TRP A 123 -8.28 9.79 -10.47
N ASN A 124 -7.16 9.92 -11.21
CA ASN A 124 -6.41 8.77 -11.72
C ASN A 124 -5.66 8.07 -10.59
N MET A 125 -4.98 8.84 -9.74
CA MET A 125 -4.06 8.30 -8.75
C MET A 125 -4.72 7.83 -7.45
N ARG A 126 -5.95 8.24 -7.15
CA ARG A 126 -6.59 7.99 -5.83
C ARG A 126 -6.63 6.52 -5.45
N THR A 127 -6.76 5.62 -6.43
CA THR A 127 -6.76 4.17 -6.17
C THR A 127 -5.42 3.72 -5.61
N ASP A 128 -4.32 4.18 -6.22
CA ASP A 128 -2.97 3.80 -5.83
C ASP A 128 -2.54 4.53 -4.55
N ILE A 129 -3.04 5.75 -4.33
CA ILE A 129 -2.77 6.56 -3.14
C ILE A 129 -3.59 6.11 -1.92
N LEU A 130 -4.84 5.67 -2.10
CA LEU A 130 -5.71 5.31 -0.99
C LEU A 130 -5.82 3.80 -0.76
N GLY A 131 -5.42 2.97 -1.71
CA GLY A 131 -5.70 1.53 -1.72
C GLY A 131 -7.17 1.25 -2.00
N LYS A 132 -7.61 -0.01 -1.86
CA LYS A 132 -9.01 -0.43 -2.04
C LYS A 132 -9.56 -1.17 -0.81
N PRO A 133 -10.84 -0.96 -0.45
CA PRO A 133 -11.78 0.00 -1.05
C PRO A 133 -11.49 1.45 -0.62
N HIS A 134 -11.90 2.42 -1.43
CA HIS A 134 -11.75 3.84 -1.13
C HIS A 134 -12.96 4.67 -1.58
N GLY A 135 -13.19 5.78 -0.87
CA GLY A 135 -14.09 6.85 -1.27
C GLY A 135 -13.36 7.91 -2.11
N SER A 136 -13.89 9.12 -2.12
CA SER A 136 -13.27 10.24 -2.86
C SER A 136 -11.96 10.73 -2.24
N ARG A 137 -11.83 10.63 -0.91
CA ARG A 137 -10.70 11.15 -0.10
C ARG A 137 -10.39 10.32 1.15
N SER A 138 -10.89 9.09 1.24
CA SER A 138 -10.70 8.24 2.41
C SER A 138 -10.67 6.77 2.01
N SER A 139 -10.10 5.94 2.85
CA SER A 139 -10.13 4.48 2.73
C SER A 139 -10.08 3.86 4.12
N THR A 140 -9.98 2.53 4.19
CA THR A 140 -9.68 1.82 5.43
C THR A 140 -8.31 2.16 6.01
N PHE A 141 -7.41 2.72 5.20
CA PHE A 141 -6.05 3.08 5.62
C PHE A 141 -5.93 4.54 6.05
N VAL A 142 -6.79 5.42 5.53
CA VAL A 142 -6.62 6.87 5.62
C VAL A 142 -7.97 7.55 5.86
N SER A 143 -8.04 8.38 6.90
CA SER A 143 -9.22 9.19 7.21
C SER A 143 -9.49 10.25 6.12
N PRO A 144 -10.74 10.76 5.99
CA PRO A 144 -11.06 11.81 5.02
C PRO A 144 -10.22 13.07 5.14
N HIS A 145 -9.79 13.41 6.38
CA HIS A 145 -8.92 14.54 6.66
C HIS A 145 -7.53 14.31 6.07
N THR A 146 -6.92 13.16 6.35
CA THR A 146 -5.58 12.80 5.86
C THR A 146 -5.56 12.65 4.34
N GLY A 147 -6.56 12.00 3.73
CA GLY A 147 -6.63 11.87 2.27
C GLY A 147 -6.89 13.20 1.57
N GLY A 148 -7.60 14.14 2.23
CA GLY A 148 -7.70 15.52 1.77
C GLY A 148 -6.33 16.23 1.72
N HIS A 149 -5.44 15.97 2.66
CA HIS A 149 -4.07 16.50 2.64
C HIS A 149 -3.20 15.83 1.57
N MET A 150 -3.27 14.51 1.42
CA MET A 150 -2.56 13.80 0.34
C MET A 150 -2.94 14.36 -1.04
N LYS A 151 -4.24 14.63 -1.27
CA LYS A 151 -4.72 15.27 -2.50
C LYS A 151 -4.06 16.64 -2.74
N LYS A 152 -4.06 17.52 -1.73
CA LYS A 152 -3.45 18.85 -1.85
C LYS A 152 -1.95 18.77 -2.14
N ILE A 153 -1.26 17.82 -1.51
CA ILE A 153 0.18 17.60 -1.75
C ILE A 153 0.43 17.16 -3.20
N LEU A 154 -0.33 16.18 -3.70
CA LEU A 154 -0.22 15.75 -5.11
C LEU A 154 -0.46 16.93 -6.07
N GLU A 155 -1.52 17.71 -5.84
CA GLU A 155 -1.84 18.88 -6.67
C GLU A 155 -0.72 19.93 -6.64
N ALA A 156 -0.12 20.18 -5.48
CA ALA A 156 1.02 21.09 -5.36
C ALA A 156 2.27 20.56 -6.09
N LEU A 157 2.55 19.26 -6.00
CA LEU A 157 3.66 18.64 -6.72
C LEU A 157 3.44 18.74 -8.24
N ASN A 158 2.24 18.44 -8.72
CA ASN A 158 1.87 18.60 -10.12
C ASN A 158 2.08 20.05 -10.61
N GLN A 159 1.62 21.03 -9.83
CA GLN A 159 1.76 22.46 -10.17
C GLN A 159 3.20 22.96 -10.14
N SER A 160 4.08 22.31 -9.37
CA SER A 160 5.50 22.68 -9.35
C SER A 160 6.26 22.26 -10.62
N GLY A 161 5.67 21.38 -11.45
CA GLY A 161 6.29 20.84 -12.64
C GLY A 161 7.28 19.70 -12.38
N VAL A 162 7.40 19.22 -11.13
CA VAL A 162 8.34 18.15 -10.76
C VAL A 162 8.09 16.84 -11.51
N TYR A 163 6.84 16.60 -11.92
CA TYR A 163 6.44 15.41 -12.69
C TYR A 163 6.38 15.66 -14.21
N GLY A 164 6.64 16.88 -14.69
CA GLY A 164 6.40 17.28 -16.07
C GLY A 164 4.97 17.77 -16.33
N PRO A 165 4.55 17.86 -17.61
CA PRO A 165 3.22 18.39 -17.98
C PRO A 165 2.09 17.47 -17.51
N ILE A 166 0.90 18.03 -17.31
CA ILE A 166 -0.29 17.23 -17.00
C ILE A 166 -0.62 16.33 -18.20
N LYS A 167 -0.78 15.03 -17.95
CA LYS A 167 -1.17 14.06 -18.97
C LYS A 167 -2.51 14.44 -19.60
N GLU A 168 -2.54 14.56 -20.92
CA GLU A 168 -3.70 15.06 -21.68
C GLU A 168 -5.00 14.30 -21.37
N SER A 169 -4.96 12.97 -21.31
CA SER A 169 -6.13 12.14 -20.98
C SER A 169 -6.69 12.40 -19.57
N SER A 170 -5.94 13.09 -18.71
CA SER A 170 -6.40 13.48 -17.38
C SER A 170 -7.17 14.80 -17.37
N LEU A 171 -7.07 15.59 -18.43
CA LEU A 171 -7.75 16.88 -18.56
C LEU A 171 -9.26 16.71 -18.77
N ASP A 172 -9.68 15.62 -19.42
CA ASP A 172 -11.09 15.28 -19.63
C ASP A 172 -11.85 15.08 -18.31
N MET A 173 -11.15 14.72 -17.23
CA MET A 173 -11.75 14.61 -15.89
C MET A 173 -11.85 15.94 -15.13
N LEU A 174 -11.29 17.02 -15.69
CA LEU A 174 -11.43 18.38 -15.15
C LEU A 174 -12.53 19.18 -15.86
N SER A 175 -12.99 18.73 -17.03
CA SER A 175 -14.05 19.37 -17.81
C SER A 175 -15.47 19.05 -17.35
N ASP A 176 -15.67 17.98 -16.58
CA ASP A 176 -16.96 17.67 -15.97
C ASP A 176 -17.13 18.45 -14.66
N LYS A 177 -17.50 19.73 -14.80
CA LYS A 177 -18.00 20.59 -13.71
C LYS A 177 -19.50 20.81 -13.82
#